data_AF-A0A920G026-F1
#
_entry.id   AF-A0A920G026-F1
#
_cell.length_a   1.000
_cell.length_b   1.000
_cell.length_c   1.000
_cell.angle_alpha   90.00
_cell.angle_beta   90.00
_cell.angle_gamma   90.00
#
_symmetry.space_group_name_H-M   'P 1'
#
loop_
_entity.id
_entity.type
_entity.pdbx_description
1 polymer ?
#
loop_
_entity_poly.entity_id
_entity_poly.type
_entity_poly.pdbx_seq_one_letter_code
_entity_poly.pdbx_strand_id
1 'polypeptide(L)'
;MANYNCKLLSKKHVDTIAKVCDLIIDQKLKDHFPLVVWQTGSGTQINMNLNEVIANKANLLLGFKLPSNKPLHPNDDINKSQSSNDTIPTAMHIATVLLIKRELLPAISKIKKNS
;
A
#
# COMPACT_ATOMS: atom_id res chain seq x y z
N MET A 1 10.28 -3.89 3.97
CA MET A 1 11.17 -4.99 4.43
C MET A 1 12.26 -5.33 3.44
N ALA A 2 11.97 -5.67 2.17
CA ALA A 2 13.01 -6.03 1.19
C ALA A 2 14.12 -4.97 1.03
N ASN A 3 13.76 -3.69 0.85
CA ASN A 3 14.72 -2.59 0.76
C ASN A 3 15.62 -2.44 2.01
N TYR A 4 15.16 -2.83 3.21
CA TYR A 4 15.99 -2.86 4.41
C TYR A 4 17.03 -3.98 4.34
N ASN A 5 16.63 -5.18 3.90
CA ASN A 5 17.54 -6.32 3.74
C ASN A 5 18.65 -6.03 2.72
N CYS A 6 18.34 -5.21 1.70
CA CYS A 6 19.31 -4.70 0.73
C CYS A 6 20.11 -3.49 1.22
N LYS A 7 19.94 -3.07 2.49
CA LYS A 7 20.60 -1.90 3.11
C LYS A 7 20.29 -0.56 2.43
N LEU A 8 19.18 -0.46 1.72
CA LEU A 8 18.76 0.75 1.00
C LEU A 8 17.92 1.72 1.86
N LEU A 9 17.40 1.23 3.00
CA LEU A 9 16.64 2.01 3.97
C LEU A 9 17.09 1.67 5.39
N SER A 10 17.03 2.64 6.30
CA SER A 10 17.33 2.41 7.72
C SER A 10 16.22 1.62 8.41
N LYS A 11 16.57 0.88 9.47
CA LYS A 11 15.59 0.14 10.27
C LYS A 11 14.49 1.05 10.81
N LYS A 12 14.86 2.21 11.36
CA LYS A 12 13.92 3.21 11.89
C LYS A 12 12.89 3.65 10.84
N HIS A 13 13.34 3.89 9.61
CA HIS A 13 12.46 4.28 8.51
C HIS A 13 11.51 3.14 8.13
N VAL A 14 12.03 1.92 7.97
CA VAL A 14 11.21 0.75 7.60
C VAL A 14 10.19 0.41 8.68
N ASP A 15 10.56 0.44 9.96
CA ASP A 15 9.64 0.19 11.07
C ASP A 15 8.53 1.26 11.11
N THR A 16 8.85 2.51 10.78
CA THR A 16 7.86 3.59 10.71
C THR A 16 6.92 3.40 9.52
N ILE A 17 7.45 3.08 8.34
CA ILE A 17 6.66 2.80 7.13
C ILE A 17 5.72 1.61 7.39
N ALA A 18 6.23 0.53 7.99
CA ALA A 18 5.42 -0.65 8.31
C ALA A 18 4.23 -0.29 9.22
N LYS A 19 4.47 0.50 10.29
CA LYS A 19 3.39 0.98 11.16
C LYS A 19 2.33 1.79 10.39
N VAL A 20 2.74 2.59 9.41
CA VAL A 20 1.78 3.33 8.58
C VAL A 20 1.00 2.39 7.67
N CYS A 21 1.64 1.38 7.07
CA CYS A 21 0.95 0.35 6.31
C CYS A 21 -0.09 -0.40 7.16
N ASP A 22 0.22 -0.71 8.42
CA ASP A 22 -0.72 -1.32 9.35
C ASP A 22 -1.95 -0.41 9.58
N LEU A 23 -1.75 0.90 9.77
CA LEU A 23 -2.85 1.87 9.87
C LEU A 23 -3.75 1.92 8.62
N ILE A 24 -3.18 1.72 7.42
CA ILE A 24 -3.93 1.66 6.17
C ILE A 24 -4.75 0.37 6.10
N ILE A 25 -4.14 -0.76 6.44
CA ILE A 25 -4.81 -2.07 6.48
C ILE A 25 -5.97 -2.05 7.49
N ASP A 26 -5.78 -1.38 8.63
CA ASP A 26 -6.79 -1.15 9.67
C ASP A 26 -7.82 -0.06 9.32
N GLN A 27 -7.78 0.45 8.09
CA GLN A 27 -8.69 1.47 7.55
C GLN A 27 -8.70 2.81 8.31
N LYS A 28 -7.67 3.10 9.12
CA LYS A 28 -7.56 4.35 9.90
C LYS A 28 -7.23 5.57 9.05
N LEU A 29 -6.81 5.37 7.80
CA LEU A 29 -6.42 6.41 6.86
C LEU A 29 -7.30 6.42 5.59
N LYS A 30 -8.47 5.76 5.62
CA LYS A 30 -9.33 5.56 4.44
C LYS A 30 -9.69 6.87 3.72
N ASP A 31 -9.87 7.97 4.46
CA ASP A 31 -10.30 9.26 3.93
C ASP A 31 -9.21 9.97 3.10
N HIS A 32 -7.97 9.43 3.10
CA HIS A 32 -6.85 9.94 2.32
C HIS A 32 -6.70 9.31 0.92
N PHE A 33 -7.65 8.46 0.51
CA PHE A 33 -7.65 7.78 -0.78
C PHE A 33 -8.90 8.13 -1.62
N PRO A 34 -9.04 9.39 -2.08
CA PRO A 34 -10.26 9.86 -2.75
C PRO A 34 -10.36 9.46 -4.23
N LEU A 35 -9.33 8.82 -4.80
CA LEU A 35 -9.27 8.53 -6.22
C LEU A 35 -10.31 7.48 -6.65
N VAL A 36 -10.97 7.75 -7.77
CA VAL A 36 -11.96 6.86 -8.38
C VAL A 36 -11.32 5.83 -9.30
N VAL A 37 -12.03 4.74 -9.59
CA VAL A 37 -11.55 3.67 -10.50
C VAL A 37 -11.24 4.19 -11.92
N TRP A 38 -11.97 5.21 -12.39
CA TRP A 38 -11.82 5.80 -13.71
C TRP A 38 -10.61 6.73 -13.79
N GLN A 39 -9.43 6.14 -13.94
CA GLN A 39 -8.16 6.86 -14.05
C GLN A 39 -7.30 6.27 -15.17
N THR A 40 -6.06 6.75 -15.31
CA THR A 40 -5.11 6.23 -16.30
C THR A 40 -4.91 4.71 -16.11
N GLY A 41 -4.93 3.94 -17.20
CA GLY A 41 -4.96 2.46 -17.15
C GLY A 41 -3.76 1.78 -16.46
N SER A 42 -2.65 2.50 -16.25
CA SER A 42 -1.48 2.02 -15.51
C SER A 42 -1.65 2.03 -13.98
N GLY A 43 -2.71 2.69 -13.46
CA GLY A 43 -2.91 2.87 -12.01
C GLY A 43 -1.85 3.76 -11.34
N THR A 44 -1.12 4.57 -12.11
CA THR A 44 -0.04 5.42 -11.59
C THR A 44 -0.53 6.42 -10.54
N GLN A 45 -1.74 6.97 -10.69
CA GLN A 45 -2.30 7.92 -9.72
C GLN A 45 -2.62 7.24 -8.38
N ILE A 46 -3.23 6.04 -8.39
CA ILE A 46 -3.38 5.22 -7.17
C ILE A 46 -2.03 4.93 -6.52
N ASN A 47 -1.03 4.51 -7.32
CA ASN A 47 0.29 4.18 -6.78
C ASN A 47 0.92 5.40 -6.08
N MET A 48 0.86 6.57 -6.71
CA MET A 48 1.40 7.80 -6.13
C MET A 48 0.62 8.27 -4.92
N ASN A 49 -0.72 8.19 -4.94
CA ASN A 49 -1.53 8.55 -3.78
C ASN A 49 -1.17 7.69 -2.57
N LEU A 50 -0.96 6.38 -2.75
CA LEU A 50 -0.49 5.50 -1.68
C LEU A 50 0.89 5.90 -1.16
N ASN A 51 1.84 6.13 -2.07
CA ASN A 51 3.19 6.53 -1.71
C ASN A 51 3.24 7.86 -0.94
N GLU A 52 2.45 8.84 -1.35
CA GLU A 52 2.34 10.15 -0.70
C GLU A 52 1.71 10.06 0.68
N VAL A 53 0.63 9.29 0.83
CA VAL A 53 -0.01 9.08 2.14
C VAL A 53 0.96 8.39 3.11
N ILE A 54 1.67 7.36 2.64
CA ILE A 54 2.66 6.65 3.45
C ILE A 54 3.79 7.60 3.87
N ALA A 55 4.40 8.31 2.92
CA ALA A 55 5.52 9.22 3.20
C ALA A 55 5.13 10.32 4.19
N ASN A 56 4.01 11.01 3.93
CA ASN A 56 3.55 12.11 4.78
C ASN A 56 3.21 11.61 6.20
N LYS A 57 2.47 10.50 6.31
CA LYS A 57 2.13 9.97 7.63
C LYS A 57 3.36 9.47 8.38
N ALA A 58 4.31 8.84 7.70
CA ALA A 58 5.55 8.38 8.31
C ALA A 58 6.40 9.58 8.79
N ASN A 59 6.51 10.64 7.99
CA ASN A 59 7.23 11.86 8.37
C ASN A 59 6.58 12.55 9.59
N LEU A 60 5.25 12.58 9.68
CA LEU A 60 4.54 13.03 10.89
C LEU A 60 4.92 12.21 12.13
N LEU A 61 4.94 10.86 12.02
CA LEU A 61 5.33 9.99 13.13
C LEU A 61 6.79 10.15 13.54
N LEU A 62 7.64 10.62 12.62
CA LEU A 62 9.04 10.95 12.88
C LEU A 62 9.23 12.37 13.45
N GLY A 63 8.16 13.15 13.63
CA GLY A 63 8.18 14.49 14.22
C GLY A 63 8.35 15.63 13.21
N PHE A 64 8.23 15.37 11.91
CA PHE A 64 8.33 16.40 10.86
C PHE A 64 6.96 17.01 10.57
N LYS A 65 6.93 18.25 10.06
CA LYS A 65 5.70 18.96 9.69
C LYS A 65 5.29 18.63 8.26
N LEU A 66 4.00 18.70 7.94
CA LEU A 66 3.49 18.54 6.58
C LEU A 66 3.38 19.87 5.81
N PRO A 67 3.45 19.84 4.47
CA PRO A 67 3.93 18.73 3.66
C PRO A 67 5.45 18.58 3.81
N SER A 68 5.95 17.34 3.89
CA SER A 68 7.40 17.11 3.92
C SER A 68 7.76 15.88 3.10
N ASN A 69 8.74 16.07 2.22
CA ASN A 69 9.43 15.01 1.48
C ASN A 69 10.71 14.55 2.20
N LYS A 70 10.87 14.93 3.48
CA LYS A 70 12.01 14.54 4.32
C LYS A 70 11.53 14.13 5.73
N PRO A 71 12.15 13.11 6.33
CA PRO A 71 13.24 12.30 5.80
C PRO A 71 12.81 11.26 4.75
N LEU A 72 11.51 11.02 4.56
CA LEU A 72 11.00 10.03 3.60
C LEU A 72 10.37 10.72 2.40
N HIS A 73 10.88 10.41 1.20
CA HIS A 73 10.32 10.88 -0.06
C HIS A 73 9.39 9.82 -0.68
N PRO A 74 8.22 10.20 -1.23
CA PRO A 74 7.28 9.24 -1.85
C PRO A 74 7.94 8.36 -2.92
N ASN A 75 8.64 8.96 -3.88
CA ASN A 75 9.35 8.20 -4.92
C ASN A 75 10.64 7.56 -4.42
N ASP A 76 11.56 8.37 -3.89
CA ASP A 76 12.88 7.85 -3.57
C ASP A 76 12.83 6.77 -2.51
N ASP A 77 11.98 6.87 -1.47
CA ASP A 77 12.00 5.94 -0.34
C ASP A 77 10.83 4.96 -0.32
N ILE A 78 9.61 5.41 -0.57
CA ILE A 78 8.43 4.52 -0.49
C ILE A 78 8.33 3.67 -1.75
N ASN A 79 8.41 4.29 -2.93
CA ASN A 79 8.38 3.63 -4.23
C ASN A 79 9.76 3.11 -4.68
N LYS A 80 10.73 3.02 -3.75
CA LYS A 80 12.11 2.62 -4.07
C LYS A 80 12.12 1.20 -4.64
N SER A 81 12.74 1.03 -5.80
CA SER A 81 12.81 -0.25 -6.52
C SER A 81 11.45 -0.77 -7.03
N GLN A 82 10.49 0.12 -7.24
CA GLN A 82 9.14 -0.21 -7.73
C GLN A 82 8.74 0.73 -8.88
N SER A 83 7.82 0.29 -9.72
CA SER A 83 7.08 1.13 -10.67
C SER A 83 5.57 0.86 -10.56
N SER A 84 4.74 1.73 -11.12
CA SER A 84 3.30 1.43 -11.20
C SER A 84 3.02 0.19 -12.06
N ASN A 85 3.86 -0.06 -13.06
CA ASN A 85 3.64 -1.09 -14.07
C ASN A 85 3.87 -2.51 -13.53
N ASP A 86 4.64 -2.68 -12.46
CA ASP A 86 4.79 -3.94 -11.72
C ASP A 86 3.94 -3.95 -10.43
N THR A 87 3.87 -2.82 -9.71
CA THR A 87 3.18 -2.75 -8.42
C THR A 87 1.67 -2.93 -8.53
N ILE A 88 1.03 -2.26 -9.51
CA ILE A 88 -0.43 -2.33 -9.66
C ILE A 88 -0.89 -3.73 -10.09
N PRO A 89 -0.33 -4.37 -11.14
CA PRO A 89 -0.71 -5.74 -11.48
C PRO A 89 -0.45 -6.75 -10.34
N THR A 90 0.63 -6.57 -9.59
CA THR A 90 0.94 -7.40 -8.42
C THR A 90 -0.15 -7.26 -7.34
N ALA A 91 -0.55 -6.03 -7.01
CA ALA A 91 -1.62 -5.77 -6.06
C ALA A 91 -2.96 -6.35 -6.53
N MET A 92 -3.28 -6.24 -7.83
CA MET A 92 -4.49 -6.82 -8.42
C MET A 92 -4.53 -8.34 -8.26
N HIS A 93 -3.42 -9.04 -8.53
CA HIS A 93 -3.34 -10.49 -8.36
C HIS A 93 -3.50 -10.90 -6.90
N ILE A 94 -2.85 -10.19 -5.96
CA ILE A 94 -3.00 -10.45 -4.53
C ILE A 94 -4.46 -10.29 -4.09
N ALA A 95 -5.10 -9.17 -4.47
CA ALA A 95 -6.50 -8.91 -4.13
C ALA A 95 -7.43 -10.00 -4.69
N THR A 96 -7.24 -10.39 -5.94
CA THR A 96 -8.01 -11.46 -6.59
C THR A 96 -7.91 -12.78 -5.84
N VAL A 97 -6.69 -13.21 -5.50
CA VAL A 97 -6.48 -14.47 -4.77
C VAL A 97 -7.11 -14.41 -3.37
N LEU A 98 -7.00 -13.27 -2.68
CA LEU A 98 -7.62 -13.09 -1.36
C LEU A 98 -9.15 -13.18 -1.43
N LEU A 99 -9.78 -12.51 -2.39
CA LEU A 99 -11.24 -12.55 -2.59
C LEU A 99 -11.71 -13.97 -2.96
N ILE A 100 -11.00 -14.66 -3.84
CA ILE A 100 -11.31 -16.05 -4.20
C ILE A 100 -11.28 -16.94 -2.95
N LYS A 101 -10.21 -16.86 -2.15
CA LYS A 101 -10.04 -17.72 -0.98
C LYS A 101 -10.98 -17.39 0.17
N ARG A 102 -11.26 -16.11 0.41
CA ARG A 102 -12.02 -15.65 1.58
C ARG A 102 -13.52 -15.57 1.35
N GLU A 103 -13.96 -15.39 0.10
CA GLU A 103 -15.37 -15.16 -0.23
C GLU A 103 -15.91 -16.24 -1.17
N LEU A 104 -15.29 -16.40 -2.35
CA LEU A 104 -15.84 -17.27 -3.40
C LEU A 104 -15.83 -18.76 -3.01
N LEU A 105 -14.68 -19.32 -2.61
CA LEU A 105 -14.58 -20.74 -2.27
C LEU A 105 -15.46 -21.13 -1.07
N PRO A 106 -15.53 -20.33 0.02
CA PRO A 106 -16.49 -20.58 1.09
C PRO A 106 -17.95 -20.52 0.63
N ALA A 107 -18.32 -19.55 -0.23
CA ALA A 107 -19.68 -19.42 -0.74
C ALA A 107 -20.10 -20.65 -1.59
N ILE A 108 -19.24 -21.10 -2.50
CA ILE A 108 -19.47 -22.30 -3.31
C ILE A 108 -19.60 -23.54 -2.41
N SER A 109 -18.73 -23.68 -1.41
CA SER A 109 -18.77 -24.81 -0.47
C SER A 109 -20.07 -24.83 0.35
N LYS A 110 -20.60 -23.66 0.70
CA LYS A 110 -21.89 -23.53 1.40
C LYS A 110 -23.05 -23.96 0.52
N ILE A 111 -23.06 -23.56 -0.75
CA ILE A 111 -24.09 -23.99 -1.72
C ILE A 111 -24.06 -25.51 -1.90
N LYS A 112 -22.87 -26.09 -2.10
CA LYS A 112 -22.70 -27.55 -2.30
C LYS A 112 -23.14 -28.39 -1.09
N LYS A 113 -22.99 -27.90 0.14
CA LYS A 113 -23.44 -28.61 1.36
C LYS A 113 -24.95 -28.53 1.59
N ASN A 114 -25.61 -27.55 0.99
CA ASN A 114 -27.05 -27.31 1.11
C ASN A 114 -27.85 -27.86 -0.09
N SER A 115 -27.17 -28.53 -1.04
CA SER A 115 -27.76 -29.28 -2.16
C SER A 115 -27.65 -30.77 -1.86
#